data_AF-A0A8B9KWF1-F1
#
_entry.id   AF-A0A8B9KWF1-F1
#
_cell.length_a   1.000
_cell.length_b   1.000
_cell.length_c   1.000
_cell.angle_alpha   90.00
_cell.angle_beta   90.00
_cell.angle_gamma   90.00
#
_symmetry.space_group_name_H-M   'P 1'
#
loop_
_entity.id
_entity.type
_entity.pdbx_description
1 polymer ?
#
loop_
_entity_poly.entity_id
_entity_poly.type
_entity_poly.pdbx_seq_one_letter_code
_entity_poly.pdbx_strand_id
1 'polypeptide(L)'
;MEQIAAAYKEKMRELSMFSLFCSCFNPRLHKNLDVNSEYMEVKPINKRASGQAFEVILKPPSPVSDVAHNIASISKKRDVSLEDIQKKLEAAEDRRRSQEAQVLKTLAEKREHERDVMIKAQEENNNFSRMAEEKLILKMEQIDENRRAHIAAMMERLQEKVNKQLTIVTIIQFI
;
A
#
# COMPACT_ATOMS: atom_id res chain seq x y z
N MET A 1 -19.40 60.26 -59.87
CA MET A 1 -19.18 59.42 -58.68
C MET A 1 -20.36 59.44 -57.72
N GLU A 2 -20.92 60.61 -57.42
CA GLU A 2 -22.02 60.77 -56.46
C GLU A 2 -23.35 60.07 -56.86
N GLN A 3 -23.70 60.13 -58.15
CA GLN A 3 -24.84 59.42 -58.74
C GLN A 3 -24.73 57.89 -58.61
N ILE A 4 -23.52 57.34 -58.74
CA ILE A 4 -23.27 55.89 -58.63
C ILE A 4 -23.40 55.44 -57.18
N ALA A 5 -22.91 56.24 -56.22
CA ALA A 5 -23.03 55.96 -54.80
C ALA A 5 -24.49 56.01 -54.32
N ALA A 6 -25.29 56.96 -54.83
CA ALA A 6 -26.71 57.06 -54.53
C ALA A 6 -27.48 55.84 -55.07
N ALA A 7 -27.25 55.45 -56.34
CA ALA A 7 -27.88 54.28 -56.94
C ALA A 7 -27.47 52.96 -56.27
N TYR A 8 -26.20 52.84 -55.87
CA TYR A 8 -25.71 51.67 -55.11
C TYR A 8 -26.36 51.56 -53.73
N LYS A 9 -26.52 52.70 -53.02
CA LYS A 9 -27.21 52.75 -51.72
C LYS A 9 -28.69 52.35 -51.83
N GLU A 10 -29.35 52.72 -52.93
CA GLU A 10 -30.73 52.33 -53.21
C GLU A 10 -30.84 50.84 -53.53
N LYS A 11 -29.96 50.30 -54.38
CA LYS A 11 -29.90 48.85 -54.69
C LYS A 11 -29.58 47.99 -53.47
N MET A 12 -28.72 48.46 -52.58
CA MET A 12 -28.41 47.79 -51.32
C MET A 12 -29.60 47.75 -50.35
N ARG A 13 -30.56 48.67 -50.49
CA ARG A 13 -31.80 48.70 -49.70
C ARG A 13 -32.83 47.68 -50.18
N GLU A 14 -32.82 47.35 -51.47
CA GLU A 14 -33.71 46.34 -52.08
C GLU A 14 -33.28 44.90 -51.76
N LEU A 15 -32.05 44.68 -51.28
CA LEU A 15 -31.61 43.38 -50.80
C LEU A 15 -32.30 43.05 -49.47
N SER A 16 -33.14 42.00 -49.51
CA SER A 16 -34.20 41.64 -48.54
C SER A 16 -33.85 41.60 -47.04
N MET A 17 -32.59 41.73 -46.63
CA MET A 17 -32.21 41.64 -45.20
C MET A 17 -31.26 42.74 -44.70
N PHE A 18 -30.62 43.52 -45.59
CA PHE A 18 -29.67 44.56 -45.15
C PHE A 18 -30.34 45.72 -44.40
N SER A 19 -31.63 45.97 -44.68
CA SER A 19 -32.45 46.95 -43.99
C SER A 19 -32.84 46.55 -42.56
N LEU A 20 -32.63 45.29 -42.17
CA LEU A 20 -32.85 44.79 -40.81
C LEU A 20 -31.62 44.92 -39.91
N PHE A 21 -30.41 44.72 -40.47
CA PHE A 21 -29.19 44.63 -39.68
C PHE A 21 -28.42 45.96 -39.54
N CYS A 22 -28.68 46.93 -40.42
CA CYS A 22 -27.97 48.21 -40.40
C CYS A 22 -28.94 49.40 -40.29
N SER A 23 -28.88 50.08 -39.15
CA SER A 23 -29.67 51.28 -38.83
C SER A 23 -29.51 52.42 -39.84
N CYS A 24 -28.36 52.48 -40.53
CA CYS A 24 -28.07 53.47 -41.57
C CYS A 24 -29.01 53.38 -42.79
N PHE A 25 -29.65 52.24 -43.03
CA PHE A 25 -30.54 52.01 -44.18
C PHE A 25 -32.03 52.01 -43.81
N ASN A 26 -32.37 51.90 -42.52
CA ASN A 26 -33.73 51.94 -42.03
C ASN A 26 -33.90 52.78 -40.75
N PRO A 27 -33.95 54.12 -40.88
CA PRO A 27 -34.17 55.02 -39.74
C PRO A 27 -35.55 54.84 -39.08
N ARG A 28 -36.49 54.14 -39.73
CA ARG A 28 -37.86 53.95 -39.23
C ARG A 28 -37.97 52.87 -38.15
N LEU A 29 -37.03 51.93 -38.07
CA LEU A 29 -37.01 50.93 -37.00
C LEU A 29 -36.71 51.56 -35.62
N HIS A 30 -35.96 52.66 -35.61
CA HIS A 30 -35.67 53.42 -34.38
C HIS A 30 -36.87 54.18 -33.82
N LYS A 31 -37.96 54.36 -34.58
CA LYS A 31 -39.15 55.09 -34.11
C LYS A 31 -40.21 54.19 -33.47
N ASN A 32 -40.05 52.86 -33.53
CA ASN A 32 -40.99 51.89 -32.95
C ASN A 32 -40.37 51.00 -31.87
N LEU A 33 -39.11 51.21 -31.50
CA LEU A 33 -38.62 50.73 -30.21
C LEU A 33 -38.82 51.88 -29.22
N ASP A 34 -40.08 52.10 -28.86
CA ASP A 34 -40.43 52.90 -27.70
C ASP A 34 -39.83 52.18 -26.48
N VAL A 35 -38.63 52.59 -26.07
CA VAL A 35 -37.96 52.17 -24.85
C VAL A 35 -38.67 52.85 -23.66
N ASN A 36 -39.99 52.70 -23.57
CA ASN A 36 -40.72 52.82 -22.32
C ASN A 36 -40.58 51.47 -21.61
N SER A 37 -39.37 51.30 -21.08
CA SER A 37 -38.83 50.08 -20.52
C SER A 37 -39.12 50.01 -19.01
N GLU A 38 -40.35 49.67 -18.65
CA GLU A 38 -40.65 49.27 -17.27
C GLU A 38 -40.05 47.88 -16.92
N TYR A 39 -39.53 47.17 -17.93
CA TYR A 39 -39.08 45.77 -17.86
C TYR A 39 -37.60 45.53 -18.26
N MET A 40 -36.79 46.55 -18.53
CA MET A 40 -35.37 46.37 -18.86
C MET A 40 -34.51 47.59 -18.46
N GLU A 41 -33.62 47.39 -17.49
CA GLU A 41 -32.63 48.38 -17.06
C GLU A 41 -31.23 47.95 -17.52
N VAL A 42 -30.44 48.87 -18.08
CA VAL A 42 -29.06 48.59 -18.52
C VAL A 42 -28.07 49.42 -17.72
N LYS A 43 -27.21 48.77 -16.93
CA LYS A 43 -26.16 49.42 -16.14
C LYS A 43 -24.79 49.26 -16.80
N PRO A 44 -24.11 50.34 -17.20
CA PRO A 44 -22.77 50.23 -17.76
C PRO A 44 -21.78 49.74 -16.68
N ILE A 45 -20.95 48.74 -17.00
CA ILE A 45 -19.93 48.21 -16.07
C ILE A 45 -18.56 48.82 -16.41
N ASN A 46 -18.06 48.59 -17.62
CA ASN A 46 -16.73 49.04 -18.03
C ASN A 46 -16.60 49.18 -19.53
N LYS A 47 -15.81 50.16 -19.97
CA LYS A 47 -15.44 50.34 -21.38
C LYS A 47 -13.92 50.28 -21.50
N ARG A 48 -13.44 49.41 -22.39
CA ARG A 48 -12.02 49.17 -22.68
C ARG A 48 -11.80 49.34 -24.18
N ALA A 49 -10.55 49.53 -24.60
CA ALA A 49 -10.22 49.54 -26.04
C ALA A 49 -10.68 48.26 -26.77
N SER A 50 -10.75 47.14 -26.04
CA SER A 50 -11.22 45.84 -26.55
C SER A 50 -12.74 45.66 -26.57
N GLY A 51 -13.53 46.60 -26.03
CA GLY A 51 -14.99 46.51 -26.05
C GLY A 51 -15.69 47.15 -24.86
N GLN A 52 -17.01 46.96 -24.78
CA GLN A 52 -17.86 47.53 -23.74
C GLN A 52 -18.61 46.41 -23.01
N ALA A 53 -18.67 46.50 -21.68
CA ALA A 53 -19.39 45.61 -20.80
C ALA A 53 -20.49 46.37 -20.06
N PHE A 54 -21.67 45.78 -19.99
CA PHE A 54 -22.84 46.31 -19.30
C PHE A 54 -23.67 45.15 -18.74
N GLU A 55 -24.39 45.44 -17.66
CA GLU A 55 -25.37 44.55 -17.05
C GLU A 55 -26.76 44.90 -17.59
N VAL A 56 -27.56 43.88 -17.92
CA VAL A 56 -28.96 44.05 -18.34
C VAL A 56 -29.84 43.36 -17.32
N ILE A 57 -30.69 44.14 -16.64
CA ILE A 57 -31.62 43.69 -15.62
C ILE A 57 -33.04 43.72 -16.21
N LEU A 58 -33.58 42.55 -16.51
CA LEU A 58 -34.95 42.40 -17.04
C LEU A 58 -36.03 42.41 -15.95
N LYS A 59 -35.64 42.13 -14.70
CA LYS A 59 -36.50 42.19 -13.53
C LYS A 59 -35.65 42.43 -12.30
N PRO A 60 -35.99 43.39 -11.42
CA PRO A 60 -35.26 43.59 -10.19
C PRO A 60 -35.32 42.32 -9.33
N PRO A 61 -34.26 42.00 -8.57
CA PRO A 61 -34.25 40.84 -7.68
C PRO A 61 -35.45 40.90 -6.73
N SER A 62 -36.18 39.78 -6.62
CA SER A 62 -37.38 39.70 -5.81
C SER A 62 -37.02 39.79 -4.32
N PRO A 63 -37.70 40.62 -3.52
CA PRO A 63 -37.39 40.80 -2.09
C PRO A 63 -37.63 39.55 -1.23
N VAL A 64 -38.30 38.52 -1.75
CA VAL A 64 -38.51 37.22 -1.09
C VAL A 64 -37.55 36.13 -1.57
N SER A 65 -36.77 36.41 -2.61
CA SER A 65 -35.71 35.52 -3.09
C SER A 65 -34.42 35.94 -2.40
N ASP A 66 -34.28 35.57 -1.12
CA ASP A 66 -32.95 35.40 -0.57
C ASP A 66 -32.19 34.49 -1.54
N VAL A 67 -31.01 34.93 -1.98
CA VAL A 67 -30.06 34.19 -2.81
C VAL A 67 -29.51 33.04 -1.95
N ALA A 68 -30.39 32.15 -1.50
CA ALA A 68 -30.15 31.01 -0.64
C ALA A 68 -30.28 29.70 -1.44
N HIS A 69 -30.16 29.77 -2.77
CA HIS A 69 -29.55 28.67 -3.52
C HIS A 69 -28.04 28.93 -3.62
N ASN A 70 -27.48 29.37 -2.50
CA ASN A 70 -26.06 29.37 -2.26
C ASN A 70 -25.66 27.91 -2.11
N ILE A 71 -25.07 27.34 -3.15
CA ILE A 71 -24.05 26.27 -3.03
C ILE A 71 -22.80 26.84 -2.32
N ALA A 72 -23.00 27.70 -1.31
CA ALA A 72 -22.00 28.16 -0.36
C ALA A 72 -22.25 27.56 1.03
N SER A 73 -23.19 26.60 1.14
CA SER A 73 -23.20 25.66 2.26
C SER A 73 -22.16 24.55 2.12
N ILE A 74 -21.32 24.56 1.06
CA ILE A 74 -19.95 24.07 1.22
C ILE A 74 -19.32 25.07 2.19
N SER A 75 -19.54 24.80 3.48
CA SER A 75 -18.91 25.45 4.62
C SER A 75 -17.52 25.83 4.17
N LYS A 76 -17.18 27.12 4.16
CA LYS A 76 -15.80 27.59 3.94
C LYS A 76 -14.92 26.64 4.74
N LYS A 77 -14.33 25.64 4.07
CA LYS A 77 -13.52 24.64 4.76
C LYS A 77 -12.44 25.52 5.35
N ARG A 78 -12.31 25.53 6.69
CA ARG A 78 -11.18 26.22 7.33
C ARG A 78 -9.96 25.83 6.51
N ASP A 79 -9.25 26.81 5.97
CA ASP A 79 -8.11 26.55 5.11
C ASP A 79 -7.21 25.58 5.86
N VAL A 80 -7.03 24.38 5.30
CA VAL A 80 -6.22 23.34 5.93
C VAL A 80 -4.81 23.91 5.95
N SER A 81 -4.26 24.11 7.14
CA SER A 81 -2.92 24.69 7.29
C SER A 81 -1.88 23.76 6.67
N LEU A 82 -0.72 24.30 6.27
CA LEU A 82 0.39 23.49 5.76
C LEU A 82 0.77 22.37 6.74
N GLU A 83 0.75 22.68 8.04
CA GLU A 83 1.01 21.75 9.14
C GLU A 83 0.01 20.58 9.16
N ASP A 84 -1.28 20.86 9.00
CA ASP A 84 -2.32 19.83 8.96
C ASP A 84 -2.19 18.91 7.73
N ILE A 85 -1.71 19.44 6.60
CA ILE A 85 -1.43 18.64 5.41
C ILE A 85 -0.21 17.74 5.66
N GLN A 86 0.88 18.30 6.18
CA GLN A 86 2.11 17.57 6.50
C GLN A 86 1.84 16.43 7.49
N LYS A 87 1.11 16.71 8.56
CA LYS A 87 0.70 15.70 9.55
C LYS A 87 -0.10 14.55 8.95
N LYS A 88 -0.98 14.83 7.98
CA LYS A 88 -1.74 13.77 7.28
C LYS A 88 -0.87 12.92 6.36
N LEU A 89 0.11 13.53 5.69
CA LEU A 89 1.08 12.83 4.86
C LEU A 89 1.99 11.94 5.71
N GLU A 90 2.52 12.46 6.81
CA GLU A 90 3.34 11.71 7.77
C GLU A 90 2.56 10.53 8.35
N ALA A 91 1.32 10.73 8.79
CA ALA A 91 0.49 9.64 9.30
C ALA A 91 0.21 8.55 8.24
N ALA A 92 0.14 8.91 6.96
CA ALA A 92 0.01 7.93 5.87
C ALA A 92 1.31 7.17 5.62
N GLU A 93 2.45 7.86 5.72
CA GLU A 93 3.78 7.26 5.64
C GLU A 93 4.06 6.32 6.81
N ASP A 94 3.68 6.68 8.04
CA ASP A 94 3.81 5.81 9.21
C ASP A 94 2.98 4.55 9.09
N ARG A 95 1.75 4.64 8.56
CA ARG A 95 0.94 3.44 8.27
C ARG A 95 1.62 2.54 7.24
N ARG A 96 2.21 3.12 6.20
CA ARG A 96 2.96 2.37 5.18
C ARG A 96 4.18 1.68 5.80
N ARG A 97 4.99 2.42 6.55
CA ARG A 97 6.19 1.91 7.25
C ARG A 97 5.83 0.82 8.26
N SER A 98 4.75 1.00 9.02
CA SER A 98 4.28 0.01 9.99
C SER A 98 3.84 -1.30 9.33
N GLN A 99 3.10 -1.22 8.21
CA GLN A 99 2.74 -2.41 7.43
C GLN A 99 3.96 -3.12 6.87
N GLU A 100 4.90 -2.38 6.30
CA GLU A 100 6.15 -2.93 5.78
C GLU A 100 6.97 -3.60 6.89
N ALA A 101 7.14 -2.94 8.04
CA ALA A 101 7.83 -3.50 9.19
C ALA A 101 7.17 -4.79 9.70
N GLN A 102 5.84 -4.87 9.71
CA GLN A 102 5.12 -6.08 10.09
C GLN A 102 5.35 -7.23 9.11
N VAL A 103 5.36 -6.95 7.81
CA VAL A 103 5.68 -7.94 6.77
C VAL A 103 7.12 -8.44 6.91
N LEU A 104 8.08 -7.52 7.09
CA LEU A 104 9.49 -7.86 7.30
C LEU A 104 9.69 -8.70 8.57
N LYS A 105 8.99 -8.38 9.66
CA LYS A 105 9.02 -9.15 10.90
C LYS A 105 8.56 -10.60 10.65
N THR A 106 7.40 -10.79 10.03
CA THR A 106 6.90 -12.15 9.71
C THR A 106 7.82 -12.90 8.76
N LEU A 107 8.49 -12.22 7.83
CA LEU A 107 9.47 -12.85 6.95
C LEU A 107 10.73 -13.27 7.74
N ALA A 108 11.20 -12.44 8.67
CA ALA A 108 12.34 -12.77 9.53
C ALA A 108 12.02 -13.97 10.45
N GLU A 109 10.83 -14.00 11.06
CA GLU A 109 10.36 -15.14 11.86
C GLU A 109 10.33 -16.45 11.05
N LYS A 110 9.87 -16.40 9.79
CA LYS A 110 9.90 -17.57 8.89
C LYS A 110 11.33 -18.04 8.58
N ARG A 111 12.25 -17.10 8.31
CA ARG A 111 13.66 -17.41 8.05
C ARG A 111 14.37 -17.99 9.27
N GLU A 112 14.03 -17.52 10.47
CA GLU A 112 14.51 -18.10 11.72
C GLU A 112 14.01 -19.52 11.89
N HIS A 113 12.70 -19.75 11.72
CA HIS A 113 12.13 -21.08 11.81
C HIS A 113 12.74 -22.08 10.83
N GLU A 114 13.00 -21.67 9.58
CA GLU A 114 13.69 -22.51 8.60
C GLU A 114 15.11 -22.90 9.05
N ARG A 115 15.86 -21.98 9.69
CA ARG A 115 17.17 -22.28 10.26
C ARG A 115 17.05 -23.25 11.44
N ASP A 116 16.09 -23.04 12.33
CA ASP A 116 15.88 -23.89 13.49
C ASP A 116 15.53 -25.32 13.09
N VAL A 117 14.67 -25.50 12.07
CA VAL A 117 14.33 -26.82 11.53
C VAL A 117 15.57 -27.53 10.97
N MET A 118 16.41 -26.80 10.23
CA MET A 118 17.64 -27.37 9.67
C MET A 118 18.63 -27.77 10.77
N ILE A 119 18.83 -26.92 11.77
CA ILE A 119 19.70 -27.19 12.93
C ILE A 119 19.18 -28.41 13.68
N LYS A 120 17.87 -28.47 13.96
CA LYS A 120 17.25 -29.59 14.68
C LYS A 120 17.39 -30.91 13.92
N ALA A 121 17.17 -30.91 12.61
CA ALA A 121 17.36 -32.10 11.79
C ALA A 121 18.80 -32.61 11.86
N GLN A 122 19.78 -31.70 11.81
CA GLN A 122 21.18 -32.06 11.93
C GLN A 122 21.55 -32.54 13.34
N GLU A 123 20.99 -31.92 14.39
CA GLU A 123 21.19 -32.32 15.77
C GLU A 123 20.64 -33.73 16.04
N GLU A 124 19.43 -34.03 15.56
CA GLU A 124 18.83 -35.36 15.67
C GLU A 124 19.66 -36.42 14.94
N ASN A 125 20.17 -36.12 13.73
CA ASN A 125 21.05 -37.02 12.99
C ASN A 125 22.37 -37.30 13.73
N ASN A 126 22.98 -36.25 14.29
CA ASN A 126 24.19 -36.37 15.09
C ASN A 126 23.93 -37.16 16.40
N ASN A 127 22.79 -36.93 17.04
CA ASN A 127 22.40 -37.65 18.24
C ASN A 127 22.17 -39.14 17.98
N PHE A 128 21.52 -39.48 16.86
CA PHE A 128 21.35 -40.87 16.45
C PHE A 128 22.70 -41.58 16.26
N SER A 129 23.64 -40.91 15.58
CA SER A 129 24.99 -41.45 15.36
C SER A 129 25.72 -41.69 16.67
N ARG A 130 25.67 -40.71 17.60
CA ARG A 130 26.28 -40.81 18.93
C ARG A 130 25.69 -41.96 19.76
N MET A 131 24.37 -42.05 19.84
CA MET A 131 23.71 -43.12 20.59
C MET A 131 24.01 -44.50 20.01
N ALA A 132 24.10 -44.62 18.68
CA ALA A 132 24.47 -45.87 18.03
C ALA A 132 25.91 -46.28 18.36
N GLU A 133 26.83 -45.32 18.35
CA GLU A 133 28.24 -45.52 18.70
C GLU A 133 28.40 -45.92 20.18
N GLU A 134 27.81 -45.17 21.10
CA GLU A 134 27.85 -45.47 22.55
C GLU A 134 27.29 -46.87 22.83
N LYS A 135 26.17 -47.23 22.19
CA LYS A 135 25.57 -48.56 22.35
C LYS A 135 26.46 -49.67 21.81
N LEU A 136 27.17 -49.43 20.71
CA LEU A 136 28.11 -50.40 20.15
C LEU A 136 29.30 -50.60 21.10
N ILE A 137 29.88 -49.51 21.61
CA ILE A 137 30.99 -49.54 22.57
C ILE A 137 30.61 -50.36 23.80
N LEU A 138 29.48 -50.04 24.43
CA LEU A 138 28.98 -50.76 25.61
C LEU A 138 28.79 -52.26 25.32
N LYS A 139 28.32 -52.62 24.12
CA LYS A 139 28.14 -54.02 23.73
C LYS A 139 29.47 -54.75 23.51
N MET A 140 30.46 -54.08 22.92
CA MET A 140 31.81 -54.63 22.77
C MET A 140 32.47 -54.85 24.13
N GLU A 141 32.39 -53.88 25.03
CA GLU A 141 32.91 -53.99 26.40
C GLU A 141 32.26 -55.15 27.16
N GLN A 142 30.94 -55.27 27.07
CA GLN A 142 30.20 -56.36 27.71
C GLN A 142 30.59 -57.74 27.16
N ILE A 143 30.80 -57.87 25.84
CA ILE A 143 31.25 -59.12 25.22
C ILE A 143 32.66 -59.48 25.70
N ASP A 144 33.54 -58.49 25.78
CA ASP A 144 34.91 -58.66 26.23
C ASP A 144 34.98 -59.07 27.70
N GLU A 145 34.21 -58.44 28.58
CA GLU A 145 34.08 -58.81 29.98
C GLU A 145 33.55 -60.23 30.15
N ASN A 146 32.48 -60.58 29.43
CA ASN A 146 31.91 -61.93 29.45
C ASN A 146 32.92 -62.98 29.00
N ARG A 147 33.70 -62.69 27.95
CA ARG A 147 34.74 -63.58 27.45
C ARG A 147 35.87 -63.75 28.47
N ARG A 148 36.32 -62.65 29.10
CA ARG A 148 37.33 -62.69 30.17
C ARG A 148 36.84 -63.50 31.37
N ALA A 149 35.62 -63.26 31.83
CA ALA A 149 35.02 -63.99 32.95
C ALA A 149 34.90 -65.49 32.66
N HIS A 150 34.47 -65.86 31.45
CA HIS A 150 34.37 -67.26 31.03
C HIS A 150 35.75 -67.96 31.03
N ILE A 151 36.78 -67.29 30.48
CA ILE A 151 38.15 -67.83 30.48
C ILE A 151 38.71 -67.94 31.90
N ALA A 152 38.50 -66.92 32.74
CA ALA A 152 38.94 -66.92 34.13
C ALA A 152 38.32 -68.08 34.92
N ALA A 153 37.00 -68.28 34.79
CA ALA A 153 36.31 -69.40 35.43
C ALA A 153 36.80 -70.78 34.92
N MET A 154 37.16 -70.89 33.63
CA MET A 154 37.76 -72.11 33.08
C MET A 154 39.15 -72.38 33.69
N MET A 155 39.99 -71.35 33.76
CA MET A 155 41.34 -71.45 34.32
C MET A 155 41.32 -71.82 35.81
N GLU A 156 40.44 -71.20 36.59
CA GLU A 156 40.25 -71.50 38.03
C GLU A 156 39.89 -72.98 38.25
N ARG A 157 38.94 -73.52 37.49
CA ARG A 157 38.57 -74.95 37.55
C ARG A 157 39.72 -75.88 37.21
N LEU A 158 40.60 -75.50 36.28
CA LEU A 158 41.79 -76.28 35.93
C LEU A 158 42.84 -76.21 37.05
N GLN A 159 43.07 -75.02 37.60
CA GLN A 159 44.00 -74.81 38.71
C GLN A 159 43.57 -75.59 39.97
N GLU A 160 42.28 -75.61 40.29
CA GLU A 160 41.76 -76.45 41.38
C GLU A 160 42.05 -77.94 41.17
N LYS A 161 41.92 -78.45 39.94
CA LYS A 161 42.24 -79.86 39.63
C LYS A 161 43.72 -80.14 39.84
N VAL A 162 44.61 -79.27 39.35
CA VAL A 162 46.07 -79.38 39.55
C VAL A 162 46.41 -79.34 41.03
N ASN A 163 45.84 -78.39 41.79
CA ASN A 163 46.06 -78.27 43.23
C ASN A 163 45.61 -79.52 43.99
N LYS A 164 44.42 -80.06 43.68
CA LYS A 164 43.93 -81.32 44.27
C LYS A 164 44.85 -82.49 43.94
N GLN A 165 45.39 -82.54 42.74
CA GLN A 165 46.30 -83.60 42.33
C GLN A 165 47.65 -83.48 43.07
N LEU A 166 48.17 -82.26 43.20
CA LEU A 166 49.40 -81.98 43.94
C LEU A 166 49.26 -82.32 45.43
N THR A 167 48.14 -81.97 46.07
CA THR A 167 47.90 -82.34 47.48
C THR A 167 47.87 -83.84 47.70
N ILE A 168 47.24 -84.60 46.79
CA ILE A 168 47.24 -86.08 46.85
C ILE A 168 48.66 -86.63 46.74
N VAL A 169 49.44 -86.17 45.75
CA VAL A 169 50.83 -86.62 45.56
C VAL A 169 51.66 -86.35 46.82
N THR A 170 51.56 -85.15 47.38
CA THR A 170 52.26 -84.78 48.61
C THR A 170 51.89 -85.71 49.76
N ILE A 171 50.59 -85.99 49.98
CA ILE A 171 50.14 -86.89 51.06
C ILE A 171 50.72 -88.30 50.89
N ILE A 172 50.69 -88.85 49.67
CA ILE A 172 51.25 -90.19 49.38
C ILE A 172 52.74 -90.24 49.69
N GLN A 173 53.47 -89.14 49.48
CA GLN A 173 54.92 -89.07 49.73
C GLN A 173 55.29 -89.07 51.23
N PHE A 174 54.31 -88.86 52.12
CA PHE A 174 54.47 -88.89 53.58
C PHE A 174 53.93 -90.18 54.24
N ILE A 175 53.41 -91.13 53.46
CA ILE A 175 52.99 -92.48 53.91
C ILE A 175 54.07 -93.48 53.54
#